data_AF-A0A9D5INY0-F1
#
_entry.id   AF-A0A9D5INY0-F1
#
_cell.length_a   1.000
_cell.length_b   1.000
_cell.length_c   1.000
_cell.angle_alpha   90.00
_cell.angle_beta   90.00
_cell.angle_gamma   90.00
#
_symmetry.space_group_name_H-M   'P 1'
#
loop_
_entity.id
_entity.type
_entity.pdbx_description
1 polymer ?
#
loop_
_entity_poly.entity_id
_entity_poly.type
_entity_poly.pdbx_seq_one_letter_code
_entity_poly.pdbx_strand_id
1 'polypeptide(L)' 'QASGKGAGPIKPLDGSALVVDADKGKIINVLLNGQNNGAMPAWKQLSDTELAAVMTYAKNTWSNQTQQIVQPAEVQAARK' A
#
# COMPACT_ATOMS: atom_id res chain seq x y z
N GLN A 1 -10.20 7.79 -1.71
CA GLN A 1 -10.46 8.07 -3.15
C GLN A 1 -11.34 6.95 -3.68
N ALA A 2 -12.38 7.26 -4.45
CA ALA A 2 -13.48 6.32 -4.72
C ALA A 2 -13.14 5.20 -5.73
N SER A 3 -12.35 5.49 -6.78
CA SER A 3 -12.20 4.57 -7.92
C SER A 3 -10.86 3.84 -8.05
N GLY A 4 -9.87 4.14 -7.21
CA GLY A 4 -8.50 3.59 -7.25
C GLY A 4 -7.68 3.93 -8.50
N LYS A 5 -8.24 4.68 -9.44
CA LYS A 5 -7.66 4.91 -10.78
C LYS A 5 -6.47 5.88 -10.83
N GLY A 6 -6.13 6.55 -9.73
CA GLY A 6 -5.14 7.61 -9.75
C GLY A 6 -5.57 8.81 -10.62
N ALA A 7 -4.67 9.76 -10.82
CA ALA A 7 -4.87 10.93 -11.70
C ALA A 7 -3.53 11.61 -12.01
N GLY A 8 -3.35 12.08 -13.26
CA GLY A 8 -2.14 12.78 -13.68
C GLY A 8 -0.87 11.94 -13.43
N PRO A 9 0.11 12.44 -12.65
CA PRO A 9 1.33 11.68 -12.32
C PRO A 9 1.13 10.57 -11.27
N ILE A 10 -0.05 10.52 -10.61
CA ILE A 10 -0.36 9.49 -9.61
C ILE A 10 -0.85 8.23 -10.32
N LYS A 11 -0.06 7.15 -10.18
CA LYS A 11 -0.39 5.84 -10.72
C LYS A 11 -1.65 5.26 -10.06
N PRO A 12 -2.44 4.45 -10.78
CA PRO A 12 -3.56 3.73 -10.21
C PRO A 12 -3.09 2.73 -9.13
N LEU A 13 -3.91 2.56 -8.10
CA LEU A 13 -3.81 1.47 -7.13
C LEU A 13 -4.70 0.29 -7.55
N ASP A 14 -5.80 0.56 -8.26
CA ASP A 14 -6.67 -0.45 -8.85
C ASP A 14 -5.99 -1.16 -10.02
N GLY A 15 -5.84 -2.49 -9.94
CA GLY A 15 -5.13 -3.32 -10.92
C GLY A 15 -3.62 -3.13 -10.91
N SER A 16 -3.06 -2.44 -9.91
CA SER A 16 -1.62 -2.19 -9.84
C SER A 16 -0.86 -3.48 -9.54
N ALA A 17 0.13 -3.81 -10.38
CA ALA A 17 0.99 -4.97 -10.18
C ALA A 17 1.64 -4.99 -8.79
N LEU A 18 1.93 -3.81 -8.21
CA LEU A 18 2.48 -3.68 -6.85
C LEU A 18 1.44 -4.04 -5.78
N VAL A 19 0.18 -3.64 -5.98
CA VAL A 19 -0.89 -3.85 -5.00
C VAL A 19 -1.37 -5.30 -5.05
N VAL A 20 -1.51 -5.88 -6.24
CA VAL A 20 -1.91 -7.30 -6.40
C VAL A 20 -0.78 -8.29 -6.14
N ASP A 21 0.46 -7.81 -6.00
CA ASP A 21 1.63 -8.66 -5.76
C ASP A 21 1.44 -9.56 -4.54
N ALA A 22 1.87 -10.81 -4.64
CA ALA A 22 1.86 -11.74 -3.53
C ALA A 22 2.75 -11.26 -2.37
N ASP A 23 3.83 -10.56 -2.70
CA ASP A 23 4.75 -9.96 -1.74
C ASP A 23 4.20 -8.66 -1.18
N LYS A 24 3.62 -8.76 0.03
CA LYS A 24 3.12 -7.62 0.81
C LYS A 24 4.26 -6.67 1.23
N GLY A 25 5.49 -7.14 1.32
CA GLY A 25 6.66 -6.34 1.70
C GLY A 25 6.89 -5.15 0.77
N LYS A 26 6.56 -5.30 -0.53
CA LYS A 26 6.71 -4.23 -1.51
C LYS A 26 5.83 -3.02 -1.20
N ILE A 27 4.54 -3.24 -0.92
CA ILE A 27 3.62 -2.14 -0.61
C ILE A 27 3.90 -1.55 0.78
N ILE A 28 4.34 -2.37 1.74
CA ILE A 28 4.78 -1.90 3.06
C ILE A 28 5.98 -0.94 2.91
N ASN A 29 6.99 -1.34 2.15
CA ASN A 29 8.17 -0.52 1.92
C ASN A 29 7.82 0.82 1.24
N VAL A 30 6.89 0.80 0.29
CA VAL A 30 6.41 2.01 -0.40
C VAL A 30 5.70 2.98 0.53
N LEU A 31 4.88 2.49 1.46
CA LEU A 31 4.24 3.36 2.46
C LEU A 31 5.22 3.88 3.50
N LEU A 32 6.22 3.08 3.88
CA LEU A 32 7.22 3.47 4.89
C LEU A 32 8.28 4.42 4.34
N ASN A 33 8.76 4.22 3.12
CA ASN A 33 9.88 4.98 2.55
C ASN A 33 9.46 5.91 1.41
N GLY A 34 8.21 5.86 0.97
CA GLY A 34 7.76 6.55 -0.23
C GLY A 34 8.24 5.85 -1.50
N GLN A 35 7.89 6.41 -2.65
CA GLN A 35 8.29 5.87 -3.96
C GLN A 35 8.39 6.98 -5.01
N ASN A 36 9.07 6.64 -6.11
CA ASN A 36 9.09 7.42 -7.35
C ASN A 36 9.70 8.82 -7.13
N ASN A 37 10.87 8.83 -6.49
CA ASN A 37 11.68 10.02 -6.23
C ASN A 37 10.93 11.13 -5.48
N GLY A 38 10.08 10.76 -4.51
CA GLY A 38 9.30 11.69 -3.68
C GLY A 38 7.92 12.03 -4.21
N ALA A 39 7.51 11.49 -5.37
CA ALA A 39 6.13 11.66 -5.87
C ALA A 39 5.09 10.98 -4.95
N MET A 40 5.49 9.90 -4.26
CA MET A 40 4.72 9.31 -3.18
C MET A 40 5.48 9.54 -1.86
N PRO A 41 4.94 10.34 -0.92
CA PRO A 41 5.58 10.60 0.35
C PRO A 41 5.61 9.33 1.22
N ALA A 42 6.52 9.31 2.19
CA ALA A 42 6.50 8.31 3.25
C ALA A 42 5.44 8.68 4.30
N TRP A 43 4.71 7.69 4.82
CA TRP A 43 3.72 7.85 5.90
C TRP A 43 4.22 7.28 7.22
N LYS A 44 5.45 7.64 7.61
CA LYS A 44 6.07 7.17 8.87
C LYS A 44 5.31 7.64 10.13
N GLN A 45 4.50 8.69 9.99
CA GLN A 45 3.66 9.25 11.06
C GLN A 45 2.42 8.42 11.40
N LEU A 46 1.97 7.53 10.51
CA LEU A 46 0.86 6.63 10.80
C LEU A 46 1.32 5.47 11.69
N SER A 47 0.42 4.90 12.47
CA SER A 47 0.67 3.68 13.23
C SER A 47 0.72 2.44 12.33
N ASP A 48 1.36 1.37 12.81
CA ASP A 48 1.44 0.09 12.08
C ASP A 48 0.05 -0.50 11.79
N THR A 49 -0.90 -0.30 12.70
CA THR A 49 -2.29 -0.73 12.53
C THR A 49 -2.99 0.06 11.42
N GLU A 50 -2.82 1.37 11.36
CA GLU A 50 -3.39 2.21 10.30
C GLU A 50 -2.80 1.86 8.94
N LEU A 51 -1.48 1.67 8.87
CA LEU A 51 -0.80 1.25 7.66
C LEU A 51 -1.29 -0.11 7.18
N ALA A 52 -1.38 -1.10 8.08
CA ALA A 52 -1.90 -2.43 7.79
C ALA A 52 -3.34 -2.38 7.27
N ALA A 53 -4.21 -1.57 7.88
CA ALA A 53 -5.59 -1.39 7.45
C ALA A 53 -5.69 -0.77 6.05
N VAL A 54 -4.92 0.28 5.77
CA VAL A 54 -4.90 0.94 4.45
C VAL A 54 -4.40 -0.01 3.36
N MET A 55 -3.34 -0.78 3.64
CA MET A 55 -2.82 -1.76 2.68
C MET A 55 -3.82 -2.89 2.42
N THR A 56 -4.43 -3.41 3.48
CA THR A 56 -5.46 -4.45 3.37
C THR A 56 -6.66 -3.95 2.58
N TYR A 57 -7.09 -2.71 2.80
CA TYR A 57 -8.14 -2.07 2.00
C TYR A 57 -7.72 -1.98 0.53
N ALA A 58 -6.55 -1.43 0.22
CA ALA A 58 -6.08 -1.29 -1.17
C ALA A 58 -5.97 -2.64 -1.90
N LYS A 59 -5.54 -3.70 -1.19
CA LYS A 59 -5.39 -5.07 -1.72
C LYS A 59 -6.71 -5.80 -1.97
N ASN A 60 -7.78 -5.42 -1.26
CA ASN A 60 -9.08 -6.09 -1.35
C ASN A 60 -10.20 -5.24 -1.96
N THR A 61 -9.90 -4.00 -2.31
CA THR A 61 -10.86 -3.08 -2.93
C THR A 61 -10.63 -2.98 -4.43
N TRP A 62 -11.65 -2.50 -5.15
CA TRP A 62 -11.68 -2.38 -6.61
C TRP A 62 -11.48 -3.74 -7.28
N SER A 63 -10.65 -3.84 -8.32
CA SER A 63 -10.37 -5.10 -9.00
C SER A 63 -9.29 -5.96 -8.33
N ASN A 64 -8.62 -5.45 -7.28
CA ASN A 64 -7.47 -6.13 -6.70
C ASN A 64 -7.85 -7.45 -6.00
N GLN A 65 -8.98 -7.48 -5.29
CA GLN A 65 -9.63 -8.67 -4.67
C GLN A 65 -8.70 -9.81 -4.25
N THR A 66 -7.52 -9.49 -3.70
CA THR A 66 -6.44 -10.48 -3.51
C THR A 66 -6.71 -11.45 -2.37
N GLN A 67 -7.70 -11.15 -1.52
CA GLN A 67 -7.99 -11.81 -0.25
C GLN A 67 -6.80 -11.79 0.73
N GLN A 68 -5.81 -10.93 0.47
CA GLN A 68 -4.64 -10.81 1.30
C GLN A 68 -4.84 -9.76 2.38
N ILE A 69 -4.51 -10.14 3.61
CA ILE A 69 -4.53 -9.25 4.76
C ILE A 69 -3.09 -8.93 5.13
N VAL A 70 -2.80 -7.65 5.33
CA VAL A 70 -1.54 -7.18 5.92
C VAL A 70 -1.74 -7.06 7.41
N GLN A 71 -0.89 -7.71 8.19
CA GLN A 71 -0.92 -7.66 9.65
C GLN A 71 -0.05 -6.51 10.17
N PRO A 72 -0.41 -5.85 11.29
CA PRO A 72 0.41 -4.81 11.90
C PRO A 72 1.84 -5.29 12.22
N ALA A 73 1.99 -6.56 12.63
CA ALA A 73 3.30 -7.16 12.90
C ALA A 73 4.21 -7.24 11.65
N GLU A 74 3.65 -7.42 10.45
CA GLU A 74 4.41 -7.40 9.19
C GLU A 74 4.94 -5.99 8.91
N VAL A 75 4.13 -4.95 9.21
CA VAL A 75 4.54 -3.54 9.07
C VAL A 75 5.62 -3.18 10.07
N GLN A 76 5.45 -3.60 11.32
CA GLN A 76 6.43 -3.38 12.39
C GLN A 76 7.77 -4.04 12.06
N ALA A 77 7.76 -5.26 11.53
CA ALA A 77 8.96 -5.97 11.11
C ALA A 77 9.73 -5.21 10.01
N ALA A 78 9.01 -4.55 9.10
CA ALA A 78 9.59 -3.77 7.99
C ALA A 78 10.06 -2.37 8.40
N ARG A 79 9.72 -1.86 9.59
CA ARG A 79 10.21 -0.58 10.11
C ARG A 79 11.63 -0.63 10.68
N LYS A 80 12.19 -1.82 10.86
CA LYS A 80 13.51 -2.01 11.47
C LYS A 80 14.64 -1.46 10.61
#